data_AF-A0A518H014-F1
#
_entry.id   AF-A0A518H014-F1
#
_cell.length_a   1.000
_cell.length_b   1.000
_cell.length_c   1.000
_cell.angle_alpha   90.00
_cell.angle_beta   90.00
_cell.angle_gamma   90.00
#
_symmetry.space_group_name_H-M   'P 1'
#
loop_
_entity.id
_entity.type
_entity.pdbx_description
1 polymer ?
#
loop_
_entity_poly.entity_id
_entity_poly.type
_entity_poly.pdbx_seq_one_letter_code
_entity_poly.pdbx_strand_id
1 'polypeptide(L)'
;MDDPRLDLAPTGGSESNGPAGGLRSRRLATGWVKVFAANLPIPLCFGTMSVDRGAFVGLIGALFVMAVLGADACSRWDRPGRAVIGGGVLVALAQMFPLPQVCAGALALRVASGLALAVPVEDLGFSRATGVAGGFLVTLMTGGLLIAGALLLGLVLQLITPARWWGFEAVDLPDSKPDPDLGLDIDLDAIG
;
A
#
# COMPACT_ATOMS: atom_id res chain seq x y z
N MET A 1 -3.95 -51.25 10.62
CA MET A 1 -2.87 -50.54 9.90
C MET A 1 -3.58 -49.43 9.17
N ASP A 2 -3.89 -48.41 9.97
CA ASP A 2 -4.97 -47.45 9.74
C ASP A 2 -4.39 -46.23 9.05
N ASP A 3 -5.00 -45.87 7.94
CA ASP A 3 -4.58 -44.80 7.03
C ASP A 3 -4.98 -43.44 7.64
N PRO A 4 -4.04 -42.59 8.09
CA PRO A 4 -4.34 -41.27 8.64
C PRO A 4 -4.62 -40.32 7.48
N ARG A 5 -5.77 -40.51 6.83
CA ARG A 5 -6.32 -39.51 5.90
C ARG A 5 -6.76 -38.32 6.73
N LEU A 6 -5.83 -37.39 6.87
CA LEU A 6 -6.09 -35.99 7.16
C LEU A 6 -7.13 -35.48 6.16
N ASP A 7 -8.39 -35.56 6.56
CA ASP A 7 -9.50 -34.77 6.02
C ASP A 7 -9.17 -33.30 6.25
N LEU A 8 -8.33 -32.74 5.38
CA LEU A 8 -8.23 -31.31 5.13
C LEU A 8 -9.53 -30.93 4.43
N ALA A 9 -10.60 -30.85 5.21
CA ALA A 9 -11.85 -30.24 4.79
C ALA A 9 -11.48 -28.87 4.20
N PRO A 10 -11.80 -28.58 2.94
CA PRO A 10 -11.52 -27.30 2.35
C PRO A 10 -12.26 -26.28 3.21
N THR A 11 -11.51 -25.49 3.95
CA THR A 11 -11.99 -24.29 4.62
C THR A 11 -12.37 -23.31 3.53
N GLY A 12 -13.49 -23.61 2.87
CA GLY A 12 -14.23 -22.72 2.01
C GLY A 12 -14.72 -21.59 2.88
N GLY A 13 -13.82 -20.66 3.20
CA GLY A 13 -14.14 -19.33 3.67
C GLY A 13 -14.94 -18.69 2.57
N SER A 14 -16.26 -18.93 2.61
CA SER A 14 -17.23 -18.20 1.82
C SER A 14 -17.06 -16.75 2.23
N GLU A 15 -16.28 -16.03 1.43
CA GLU A 15 -16.07 -14.60 1.52
C GLU A 15 -17.45 -13.96 1.56
N SER A 16 -17.89 -13.60 2.77
CA SER A 16 -19.04 -12.76 2.98
C SER A 16 -18.67 -11.38 2.48
N ASN A 17 -18.71 -11.23 1.15
CA ASN A 17 -18.76 -9.95 0.43
C ASN A 17 -20.10 -9.27 0.72
N GLY A 18 -20.42 -9.10 2.00
CA GLY A 18 -21.50 -8.25 2.43
C GLY A 18 -21.23 -6.82 1.94
N PRO A 19 -22.29 -6.01 1.79
CA PRO A 19 -22.17 -4.62 1.35
C PRO A 19 -21.18 -3.79 2.20
N ALA A 20 -20.94 -4.19 3.45
CA ALA A 20 -19.95 -3.59 4.34
C ALA A 20 -18.49 -3.72 3.84
N GLY A 21 -18.11 -4.84 3.20
CA GLY A 21 -16.77 -5.06 2.66
C GLY A 21 -16.44 -4.10 1.51
N GLY A 22 -17.42 -3.89 0.61
CA GLY A 22 -17.27 -2.97 -0.53
C GLY A 22 -17.05 -1.51 -0.12
N LEU A 23 -17.67 -1.05 0.97
CA LEU A 23 -17.48 0.33 1.47
C LEU A 23 -16.07 0.55 2.05
N ARG A 24 -15.52 -0.43 2.79
CA ARG A 24 -14.16 -0.35 3.33
C ARG A 24 -13.12 -0.32 2.22
N SER A 25 -13.26 -1.22 1.25
CA SER A 25 -12.40 -1.31 0.07
C SER A 25 -12.36 0.01 -0.73
N ARG A 26 -13.53 0.65 -0.96
CA ARG A 26 -13.62 1.97 -1.61
C ARG A 26 -12.92 3.08 -0.83
N ARG A 27 -13.01 3.08 0.50
CA ARG A 27 -12.33 4.07 1.35
C ARG A 27 -10.81 3.95 1.26
N LEU A 28 -10.28 2.73 1.24
CA LEU A 28 -8.84 2.50 1.09
C LEU A 28 -8.34 2.93 -0.29
N ALA A 29 -9.07 2.59 -1.36
CA ALA A 29 -8.73 3.05 -2.71
C ALA A 29 -8.72 4.60 -2.81
N THR A 30 -9.71 5.26 -2.20
CA THR A 30 -9.76 6.74 -2.16
C THR A 30 -8.58 7.30 -1.34
N GLY A 31 -8.25 6.68 -0.22
CA GLY A 31 -7.10 7.05 0.61
C GLY A 31 -5.78 6.93 -0.16
N TRP A 32 -5.60 5.84 -0.90
CA TRP A 32 -4.45 5.64 -1.78
C TRP A 32 -4.34 6.74 -2.84
N VAL A 33 -5.43 7.07 -3.55
CA VAL A 33 -5.40 8.12 -4.58
C VAL A 33 -4.98 9.47 -3.99
N LYS A 34 -5.48 9.82 -2.79
CA LYS A 34 -5.08 11.06 -2.09
C LYS A 34 -3.59 11.07 -1.72
N VAL A 35 -3.10 9.97 -1.15
CA VAL A 35 -1.68 9.85 -0.77
C VAL A 35 -0.79 9.85 -2.00
N PHE A 36 -1.15 9.12 -3.05
CA PHE A 36 -0.42 9.10 -4.32
C PHE A 36 -0.35 10.50 -4.91
N ALA A 37 -1.49 11.22 -4.98
CA ALA A 37 -1.54 12.60 -5.47
C ALA A 37 -0.68 13.56 -4.63
N ALA A 38 -0.65 13.40 -3.31
CA ALA A 38 0.21 14.21 -2.43
C ALA A 38 1.70 13.94 -2.64
N ASN A 39 2.08 12.73 -3.06
CA ASN A 39 3.46 12.34 -3.35
C ASN A 39 3.92 12.66 -4.78
N LEU A 40 3.04 13.12 -5.68
CA LEU A 40 3.38 13.39 -7.09
C LEU A 40 4.21 14.66 -7.36
N PRO A 41 4.02 15.80 -6.67
CA PRO A 41 4.62 17.06 -7.08
C PRO A 41 6.14 17.00 -7.20
N ILE A 42 6.81 16.38 -6.23
CA ILE A 42 8.27 16.29 -6.19
C ILE A 42 8.81 15.36 -7.28
N PRO A 43 8.35 14.10 -7.43
CA PRO A 43 8.71 13.25 -8.56
C PRO A 43 8.44 13.87 -9.92
N LEU A 44 7.35 14.64 -10.10
CA LEU A 44 7.07 15.30 -11.37
C LEU A 44 8.04 16.46 -11.63
N CYS A 45 8.33 17.29 -10.62
CA CYS A 45 9.31 18.37 -10.73
C CYS A 45 10.71 17.84 -11.06
N PHE A 46 11.20 16.84 -10.32
CA PHE A 46 12.53 16.25 -10.58
C PHE A 46 12.53 15.42 -11.87
N GLY A 47 11.48 14.63 -12.09
CA GLY A 47 11.35 13.78 -13.27
C GLY A 47 11.41 14.58 -14.56
N THR A 48 10.68 15.69 -14.65
CA THR A 48 10.70 16.57 -15.84
C THR A 48 12.07 17.20 -16.12
N MET A 49 12.87 17.47 -15.08
CA MET A 49 14.24 17.97 -15.24
C MET A 49 15.22 16.87 -15.69
N SER A 50 14.97 15.61 -15.33
CA SER A 50 15.89 14.49 -15.53
C SER A 50 15.54 13.54 -16.68
N VAL A 51 14.49 13.80 -17.46
CA VAL A 51 14.08 12.94 -18.58
C VAL A 51 14.03 13.70 -19.91
N ASP A 52 14.25 13.01 -21.02
CA ASP A 52 13.94 13.55 -22.36
C ASP A 52 12.43 13.51 -22.64
N ARG A 53 11.99 14.07 -23.78
CA ARG A 53 10.56 14.09 -24.14
C ARG A 53 9.94 12.68 -24.27
N GLY A 54 10.72 11.70 -24.72
CA GLY A 54 10.25 10.32 -24.85
C GLY A 54 10.13 9.63 -23.49
N ALA A 55 11.14 9.77 -22.65
CA ALA A 55 11.15 9.27 -21.28
C ALA A 55 10.08 9.92 -20.40
N PHE A 56 9.67 11.16 -20.68
CA PHE A 56 8.52 11.77 -20.01
C PHE A 56 7.23 10.97 -20.23
N VAL A 57 6.96 10.49 -21.44
CA VAL A 57 5.79 9.63 -21.72
C VAL A 57 5.86 8.34 -20.92
N GLY A 58 7.05 7.73 -20.86
CA GLY A 58 7.30 6.55 -20.03
C GLY A 58 7.03 6.79 -18.55
N LEU A 59 7.49 7.92 -18.03
CA LEU A 59 7.26 8.35 -16.64
C LEU A 59 5.75 8.46 -16.34
N ILE A 60 4.99 9.16 -17.18
CA ILE A 60 3.53 9.30 -16.99
C ILE A 60 2.83 7.93 -17.05
N GLY A 61 3.24 7.06 -17.97
CA GLY A 61 2.73 5.69 -18.05
C GLY A 61 2.99 4.89 -16.77
N ALA A 62 4.20 4.97 -16.22
CA ALA A 62 4.56 4.28 -14.97
C ALA A 62 3.77 4.82 -13.78
N LEU A 63 3.58 6.14 -13.68
CA LEU A 63 2.75 6.75 -12.64
C LEU A 63 1.31 6.25 -12.72
N PHE A 64 0.73 6.18 -13.92
CA PHE A 64 -0.63 5.66 -14.12
C PHE A 64 -0.74 4.19 -13.69
N VAL A 65 0.20 3.34 -14.12
CA VAL A 65 0.24 1.92 -13.73
C VAL A 65 0.32 1.78 -12.21
N MET A 66 1.21 2.52 -11.54
CA MET A 66 1.33 2.47 -10.08
C MET A 66 0.07 2.97 -9.37
N ALA A 67 -0.58 4.02 -9.89
CA ALA A 67 -1.82 4.53 -9.33
C ALA A 67 -2.93 3.47 -9.37
N VAL A 68 -3.11 2.80 -10.51
CA VAL A 68 -4.12 1.75 -10.72
C VAL A 68 -3.80 0.50 -9.89
N LEU A 69 -2.56 -0.01 -9.97
CA LEU A 69 -2.16 -1.20 -9.22
C LEU A 69 -2.22 -0.97 -7.70
N GLY A 70 -1.82 0.21 -7.23
CA GLY A 70 -1.94 0.55 -5.82
C GLY A 70 -3.38 0.66 -5.36
N ALA A 71 -4.28 1.18 -6.20
CA ALA A 71 -5.72 1.25 -5.88
C ALA A 71 -6.34 -0.15 -5.80
N ASP A 72 -6.03 -1.02 -6.78
CA ASP A 72 -6.48 -2.42 -6.79
C ASP A 72 -5.91 -3.19 -5.59
N ALA A 73 -4.61 -3.07 -5.30
CA ALA A 73 -3.97 -3.70 -4.14
C ALA A 73 -4.61 -3.24 -2.81
N CYS A 74 -4.83 -1.93 -2.63
CA CYS A 74 -5.47 -1.40 -1.43
C CYS A 74 -6.94 -1.82 -1.30
N SER A 75 -7.59 -2.16 -2.41
CA SER A 75 -8.99 -2.64 -2.44
C SER A 75 -9.12 -4.12 -2.05
N ARG A 76 -8.05 -4.92 -2.27
CA ARG A 76 -8.00 -6.36 -2.00
C ARG A 76 -7.41 -6.70 -0.64
N TRP A 77 -6.45 -5.90 -0.15
CA TRP A 77 -5.71 -6.20 1.07
C TRP A 77 -5.82 -5.08 2.10
N ASP A 78 -6.75 -5.24 3.05
CA ASP A 78 -7.05 -4.25 4.08
C ASP A 78 -5.83 -3.83 4.91
N ARG A 79 -5.11 -4.80 5.49
CA ARG A 79 -3.99 -4.51 6.42
C ARG A 79 -2.77 -3.90 5.70
N PRO A 80 -2.26 -4.48 4.60
CA PRO A 80 -1.22 -3.84 3.79
C PRO A 80 -1.66 -2.49 3.22
N GLY A 81 -2.89 -2.35 2.74
CA GLY A 81 -3.41 -1.08 2.22
C GLY A 81 -3.38 0.05 3.25
N ARG A 82 -3.83 -0.22 4.48
CA ARG A 82 -3.71 0.75 5.60
C ARG A 82 -2.26 1.09 5.92
N ALA A 83 -1.36 0.10 5.91
CA ALA A 83 0.06 0.34 6.16
C ALA A 83 0.67 1.23 5.07
N VAL A 84 0.44 0.94 3.79
CA VAL A 84 0.92 1.76 2.66
C VAL A 84 0.38 3.18 2.73
N ILE A 85 -0.90 3.38 3.05
CA ILE A 85 -1.50 4.72 3.18
C ILE A 85 -0.84 5.47 4.33
N GLY A 86 -0.75 4.87 5.53
CA GLY A 86 -0.15 5.51 6.70
C GLY A 86 1.33 5.85 6.51
N GLY A 87 2.13 4.92 6.02
CA GLY A 87 3.53 5.18 5.72
C GLY A 87 3.74 6.07 4.50
N GLY A 88 2.83 6.06 3.53
CA GLY A 88 2.87 6.95 2.36
C GLY A 88 2.63 8.41 2.73
N VAL A 89 1.86 8.68 3.79
CA VAL A 89 1.79 10.02 4.40
C VAL A 89 3.13 10.42 5.00
N LEU A 90 3.81 9.52 5.72
CA LEU A 90 5.14 9.79 6.26
C LEU A 90 6.18 10.04 5.15
N VAL A 91 6.11 9.28 4.05
CA VAL A 91 6.96 9.51 2.87
C VAL A 91 6.67 10.86 2.25
N ALA A 92 5.40 11.26 2.09
CA ALA A 92 5.04 12.58 1.56
C ALA A 92 5.62 13.72 2.42
N LEU A 93 5.54 13.57 3.75
CA LEU A 93 6.15 14.54 4.68
C LEU A 93 7.68 14.53 4.57
N ALA A 94 8.30 13.36 4.47
CA ALA A 94 9.73 13.22 4.32
C ALA A 94 10.24 13.80 2.99
N GLN A 95 9.44 13.77 1.92
CA GLN A 95 9.79 14.34 0.62
C GLN A 95 10.03 15.86 0.67
N MET A 96 9.58 16.58 1.71
CA MET A 96 10.03 17.95 1.97
C MET A 96 11.57 18.07 1.98
N PHE A 97 12.25 16.98 2.35
CA PHE A 97 13.67 16.80 2.13
C PHE A 97 13.87 15.82 0.95
N PRO A 98 14.45 16.24 -0.19
CA PRO A 98 14.53 15.41 -1.40
C PRO A 98 15.46 14.19 -1.28
N LEU A 99 15.98 13.88 -0.08
CA LEU A 99 16.95 12.80 0.16
C LEU A 99 16.43 11.41 -0.24
N PRO A 100 15.27 10.92 0.23
CA PRO A 100 14.80 9.57 -0.13
C PRO A 100 14.57 9.44 -1.64
N GLN A 101 14.06 10.49 -2.28
CA GLN A 101 13.80 10.56 -3.71
C GLN A 101 15.11 10.48 -4.51
N VAL A 102 16.13 11.24 -4.11
CA VAL A 102 17.44 11.25 -4.76
C VAL A 102 18.13 9.90 -4.61
N CYS A 103 18.11 9.28 -3.42
CA CYS A 103 18.69 7.96 -3.20
C CYS A 103 18.00 6.87 -4.05
N ALA A 104 16.67 6.85 -4.06
CA ALA A 104 15.89 5.89 -4.85
C ALA A 104 16.11 6.11 -6.36
N GLY A 105 16.08 7.36 -6.82
CA GLY A 105 16.32 7.72 -8.22
C GLY A 105 17.74 7.38 -8.68
N ALA A 106 18.76 7.63 -7.86
CA ALA A 106 20.13 7.26 -8.16
C ALA A 106 20.32 5.74 -8.29
N LEU A 107 19.67 4.95 -7.42
CA LEU A 107 19.70 3.49 -7.51
C LEU A 107 18.98 2.99 -8.78
N ALA A 108 17.80 3.55 -9.08
CA ALA A 108 17.05 3.22 -10.29
C ALA A 108 17.84 3.54 -11.57
N LEU A 109 18.53 4.68 -11.61
CA LEU A 109 19.38 5.07 -12.72
C LEU A 109 20.58 4.13 -12.89
N ARG A 110 21.21 3.66 -11.82
CA ARG A 110 22.29 2.66 -11.92
C ARG A 110 21.82 1.37 -12.59
N VAL A 111 20.61 0.91 -12.26
CA VAL A 111 20.02 -0.29 -12.88
C VAL A 111 19.66 -0.01 -14.34
N ALA A 112 19.06 1.13 -14.65
CA ALA A 112 18.72 1.51 -16.02
C ALA A 112 19.96 1.65 -16.91
N SER A 113 21.06 2.21 -16.40
CA SER A 113 22.34 2.29 -17.11
C SER A 113 22.91 0.90 -17.40
N GLY A 114 22.78 -0.05 -16.47
CA GLY A 114 23.18 -1.45 -16.68
C GLY A 114 22.39 -2.16 -17.79
N LEU A 115 21.18 -1.67 -18.10
CA LEU A 115 20.31 -2.18 -19.17
C LEU A 115 20.40 -1.37 -20.47
N ALA A 116 21.35 -0.42 -20.56
CA ALA A 116 21.47 0.53 -21.67
C ALA A 116 20.20 1.39 -21.91
N LEU A 117 19.41 1.64 -20.86
CA LEU A 117 18.21 2.48 -20.88
C LEU A 117 18.46 3.88 -20.28
N ALA A 118 19.69 4.18 -19.90
CA ALA A 118 20.12 5.48 -19.44
C ALA A 118 21.52 5.81 -19.98
N VAL A 119 21.77 7.09 -20.26
CA VAL A 119 23.04 7.60 -20.80
C VAL A 119 23.67 8.52 -19.76
N PRO A 120 24.97 8.41 -19.48
CA PRO A 120 25.65 9.34 -18.59
C PRO A 120 25.61 10.77 -19.15
N VAL A 121 25.32 11.74 -18.30
CA VAL A 121 25.43 13.17 -18.61
C VAL A 121 26.70 13.68 -17.94
N GLU A 122 27.74 13.88 -18.73
CA GLU A 122 29.10 14.22 -18.26
C GLU A 122 29.11 15.50 -17.40
N ASP A 123 28.28 16.49 -17.76
CA ASP A 123 28.27 17.81 -17.11
C ASP A 123 27.70 17.82 -15.68
N LEU A 124 26.90 16.81 -15.33
CA LEU A 124 26.15 16.78 -14.06
C LEU A 124 26.57 15.63 -13.14
N GLY A 125 27.39 14.70 -13.62
CA GLY A 125 27.75 13.50 -12.85
C GLY A 125 26.59 12.54 -12.61
N PHE A 126 25.47 12.70 -13.34
CA PHE A 126 24.28 11.85 -13.23
C PHE A 126 23.93 11.21 -14.58
N SER A 127 23.23 10.08 -14.56
CA SER A 127 22.68 9.46 -15.77
C SER A 127 21.28 10.02 -16.08
N ARG A 128 20.95 10.11 -17.36
CA ARG A 128 19.62 10.51 -17.85
C ARG A 128 18.92 9.30 -18.45
N ALA A 129 17.68 9.05 -18.06
CA ALA A 129 16.86 8.03 -18.69
C ALA A 129 16.51 8.43 -20.12
N THR A 130 16.67 7.51 -21.08
CA THR A 130 16.42 7.77 -22.50
C THR A 130 15.23 6.97 -23.03
N GLY A 131 14.40 7.65 -23.82
CA GLY A 131 13.23 7.04 -24.45
C GLY A 131 12.15 6.54 -23.46
N VAL A 132 11.03 6.10 -24.02
CA VAL A 132 9.83 5.70 -23.25
C VAL A 132 10.14 4.59 -22.25
N ALA A 133 10.88 3.56 -22.67
CA ALA A 133 11.21 2.42 -21.82
C ALA A 133 12.09 2.83 -20.62
N GLY A 134 13.10 3.69 -20.82
CA GLY A 134 13.96 4.17 -19.74
C GLY A 134 13.20 4.99 -18.71
N GLY A 135 12.38 5.94 -19.16
CA GLY A 135 11.53 6.74 -18.26
C GLY A 135 10.53 5.91 -17.47
N PHE A 136 9.90 4.93 -18.12
CA PHE A 136 8.95 4.01 -17.49
C PHE A 136 9.63 3.15 -16.40
N LEU A 137 10.76 2.52 -16.74
CA LEU A 137 11.48 1.64 -15.82
C LEU A 137 12.02 2.41 -14.61
N VAL A 138 12.70 3.54 -14.83
CA VAL A 138 13.26 4.35 -13.72
C VAL A 138 12.16 4.81 -12.78
N THR A 139 11.01 5.20 -13.34
CA THR A 139 9.85 5.65 -12.54
C THR A 139 9.22 4.50 -11.77
N LEU A 140 9.04 3.33 -12.37
CA LEU A 140 8.55 2.13 -11.69
C LEU A 140 9.47 1.70 -10.54
N MET A 141 10.78 1.70 -10.76
CA MET A 141 11.74 1.33 -9.72
C MET A 141 11.73 2.34 -8.58
N THR A 142 11.78 3.63 -8.91
CA THR A 142 11.76 4.71 -7.91
C THR A 142 10.46 4.66 -7.10
N GLY A 143 9.31 4.61 -7.77
CA GLY A 143 8.01 4.54 -7.10
C GLY A 143 7.83 3.25 -6.32
N GLY A 144 8.29 2.10 -6.83
CA GLY A 144 8.27 0.83 -6.13
C GLY A 144 9.10 0.84 -4.85
N LEU A 145 10.29 1.43 -4.86
CA LEU A 145 11.12 1.61 -3.66
C LEU A 145 10.44 2.52 -2.63
N LEU A 146 9.80 3.61 -3.06
CA LEU A 146 9.04 4.50 -2.18
C LEU A 146 7.81 3.80 -1.58
N ILE A 147 7.08 3.02 -2.39
CA ILE A 147 5.93 2.23 -1.91
C ILE A 147 6.40 1.15 -0.92
N ALA A 148 7.51 0.47 -1.18
CA ALA A 148 8.08 -0.50 -0.26
C ALA A 148 8.52 0.16 1.06
N GLY A 149 9.16 1.33 0.99
CA GLY A 149 9.51 2.14 2.16
C GLY A 149 8.28 2.60 2.93
N ALA A 150 7.24 3.06 2.25
CA ALA A 150 5.95 3.42 2.84
C ALA A 150 5.30 2.22 3.53
N LEU A 151 5.27 1.04 2.89
CA LEU A 151 4.75 -0.17 3.48
C LEU A 151 5.53 -0.53 4.77
N LEU A 152 6.86 -0.52 4.72
CA LEU A 152 7.71 -0.82 5.86
C LEU A 152 7.46 0.16 7.02
N LEU A 153 7.47 1.47 6.75
CA LEU A 153 7.19 2.50 7.75
C LEU A 153 5.78 2.35 8.34
N GLY A 154 4.79 2.05 7.51
CA GLY A 154 3.42 1.81 7.93
C GLY A 154 3.29 0.57 8.82
N LEU A 155 3.99 -0.52 8.49
CA LEU A 155 4.01 -1.74 9.30
C LEU A 155 4.71 -1.50 10.64
N VAL A 156 5.83 -0.77 10.66
CA VAL A 156 6.50 -0.36 11.91
C VAL A 156 5.56 0.52 12.73
N LEU A 157 4.86 1.47 12.12
CA LEU A 157 3.91 2.33 12.82
C LEU A 157 2.77 1.48 13.41
N GLN A 158 2.22 0.52 12.67
CA GLN A 158 1.22 -0.43 13.17
C GLN A 158 1.75 -1.32 14.31
N LEU A 159 3.04 -1.62 14.32
CA LEU A 159 3.67 -2.41 15.38
C LEU A 159 3.77 -1.62 16.69
N ILE A 160 4.09 -0.31 16.61
CA ILE A 160 4.27 0.53 17.80
C ILE A 160 2.99 1.20 18.28
N THR A 161 1.98 1.36 17.42
CA THR A 161 0.71 2.03 17.77
C THR A 161 -0.41 1.01 18.01
N PRO A 162 -1.36 1.30 18.92
CA PRO A 162 -2.44 0.37 19.22
C PRO A 162 -3.37 0.15 18.02
N ALA A 163 -3.87 -1.08 17.86
CA ALA A 163 -4.76 -1.48 16.76
C ALA A 163 -6.00 -0.58 16.59
N ARG A 164 -6.51 -0.01 17.69
CA ARG A 164 -7.65 0.91 17.69
C ARG A 164 -7.44 2.17 16.87
N TRP A 165 -6.21 2.68 16.77
CA TRP A 165 -5.90 3.90 15.99
C TRP A 165 -6.06 3.68 14.48
N TRP A 166 -6.01 2.42 14.06
CA TRP A 166 -6.12 2.02 12.65
C TRP A 166 -7.52 1.57 12.28
N GLY A 167 -8.47 1.62 13.20
CA GLY A 167 -9.84 1.15 13.01
C GLY A 167 -9.91 -0.37 12.81
N PHE A 168 -9.05 -1.14 13.51
CA PHE A 168 -9.21 -2.59 13.61
C PHE A 168 -10.28 -2.98 14.64
N GLU A 169 -10.62 -2.09 15.57
CA GLU A 169 -11.78 -2.24 16.46
C GLU A 169 -13.07 -1.88 15.72
N ALA A 170 -13.57 -2.85 14.98
CA ALA A 170 -14.97 -2.96 14.61
C ALA A 170 -15.31 -4.45 14.61
N VAL A 171 -15.11 -5.08 15.76
CA VAL A 171 -15.95 -6.21 16.15
C VAL A 171 -16.98 -5.55 17.04
N ASP A 172 -18.13 -5.24 16.45
CA ASP A 172 -19.36 -5.20 17.22
C ASP A 172 -19.39 -6.57 17.91
N LEU A 173 -18.91 -6.64 19.17
CA LEU A 173 -19.49 -7.61 20.07
C LEU A 173 -20.99 -7.35 19.89
N PRO A 174 -21.78 -8.35 19.42
CA PRO A 174 -23.20 -8.16 19.24
C PRO A 174 -23.64 -7.43 20.49
N ASP A 175 -24.24 -6.25 20.31
CA ASP A 175 -24.71 -5.42 21.39
C ASP A 175 -25.61 -6.34 22.19
N SER A 176 -25.02 -7.01 23.17
CA SER A 176 -25.70 -7.86 24.09
C SER A 176 -26.33 -6.83 24.99
N LYS A 177 -27.37 -6.17 24.47
CA LYS A 177 -28.55 -5.98 25.27
C LYS A 177 -28.70 -7.33 25.96
N PRO A 178 -28.45 -7.41 27.27
CA PRO A 178 -28.71 -8.63 28.00
C PRO A 178 -30.13 -8.99 27.58
N ASP A 179 -30.27 -10.15 26.95
CA ASP A 179 -31.57 -10.59 26.47
C ASP A 179 -32.45 -10.60 27.73
N PRO A 180 -33.42 -9.68 27.88
CA PRO A 180 -34.20 -9.61 29.11
C PRO A 180 -34.98 -10.91 29.33
N ASP A 181 -35.10 -11.72 28.27
CA ASP A 181 -35.74 -13.03 28.24
C ASP A 181 -34.76 -14.19 28.52
N LEU A 182 -33.45 -13.96 28.66
CA LEU A 182 -32.56 -14.84 29.44
C LEU A 182 -32.78 -14.57 30.93
N GLY A 183 -34.05 -14.63 31.33
CA GLY A 183 -34.46 -15.01 32.66
C GLY A 183 -33.86 -16.39 32.95
N LEU A 184 -32.62 -16.39 33.42
CA LEU A 184 -32.18 -17.40 34.36
C LEU A 184 -33.08 -17.21 35.59
N ASP A 185 -34.31 -17.73 35.50
CA ASP A 185 -35.08 -18.20 36.63
C ASP A 185 -34.21 -19.29 37.25
N ILE A 186 -33.25 -18.86 38.08
CA ILE A 186 -32.61 -19.73 39.03
C ILE A 186 -33.75 -20.14 39.96
N ASP A 187 -34.26 -21.34 39.71
CA ASP A 187 -35.29 -21.99 40.51
C ASP A 187 -34.70 -22.26 41.92
N LEU A 188 -34.75 -21.22 42.75
CA LEU A 188 -34.27 -21.22 44.13
C LEU A 188 -35.10 -22.15 45.03
N ASP A 189 -36.27 -22.59 44.54
CA ASP A 189 -37.15 -23.53 45.25
C ASP A 189 -36.66 -24.98 45.15
N ALA A 190 -35.71 -25.29 44.25
CA ALA A 190 -35.13 -26.63 44.14
C ALA A 190 -33.99 -26.91 45.16
N ILE A 191 -33.66 -25.97 46.04
CA ILE A 191 -32.57 -26.08 47.04
C ILE A 191 -33.13 -26.21 48.48
N GLY A 192 -34.45 -26.35 48.65
CA GLY A 192 -35.13 -26.49 49.96
C GLY A 192 -35.62 -27.89 50.27
#